data_AF-A0A942BLB7-F1
#
_entry.id   AF-A0A942BLB7-F1
#
_cell.length_a   1.000
_cell.length_b   1.000
_cell.length_c   1.000
_cell.angle_alpha   90.00
_cell.angle_beta   90.00
_cell.angle_gamma   90.00
#
_symmetry.space_group_name_H-M   'P 1'
#
loop_
_entity.id
_entity.type
_entity.pdbx_description
1 polymer ?
#
loop_
_entity_poly.entity_id
_entity_poly.type
_entity_poly.pdbx_seq_one_letter_code
_entity_poly.pdbx_strand_id
1 'polypeptide(L)'
;MQVAFMVPKAMLYLLAEGQPPTRLIDVIKLPVGLSILALIIWAIGAFIQTKSEVKLIKHLAWLPLIFAFFTGARQLKDFLTDPVYKAFVSTEGGKTTMGHYMGAIVPMLAAGIFLYWNYRLTQAERDTLDRF
;
A
#
# COMPACT_ATOMS: atom_id res chain seq x y z
N MET A 1 -26.97 -40.67 2.93
CA MET A 1 -26.83 -39.33 3.54
C MET A 1 -25.36 -38.92 3.43
N GLN A 2 -24.99 -38.19 2.37
CA GLN A 2 -23.61 -37.72 2.19
C GLN A 2 -23.42 -36.48 3.07
N VAL A 3 -22.63 -36.63 4.13
CA VAL A 3 -22.14 -35.49 4.91
C VAL A 3 -21.04 -34.84 4.09
N ALA A 4 -21.40 -33.83 3.30
CA ALA A 4 -20.42 -32.96 2.67
C ALA A 4 -19.67 -32.24 3.79
N PHE A 5 -18.44 -32.68 4.08
CA PHE A 5 -17.51 -31.93 4.89
C PHE A 5 -17.25 -30.60 4.19
N MET A 6 -17.99 -29.54 4.57
CA MET A 6 -17.58 -28.17 4.29
C MET A 6 -16.32 -27.92 5.11
N VAL A 7 -15.16 -28.22 4.54
CA VAL A 7 -13.88 -27.76 5.08
C VAL A 7 -13.97 -26.23 5.09
N PRO A 8 -13.95 -25.57 6.26
CA PRO A 8 -14.06 -24.12 6.33
C PRO A 8 -12.97 -23.50 5.46
N LYS A 9 -13.31 -22.50 4.66
CA LYS A 9 -12.38 -21.80 3.76
C LYS A 9 -11.12 -21.32 4.49
N ALA A 10 -11.23 -21.07 5.80
CA ALA A 10 -10.14 -20.80 6.72
C ALA A 10 -9.14 -21.95 6.91
N MET A 11 -9.59 -23.21 6.99
CA MET A 11 -8.68 -24.37 7.01
C MET A 11 -7.98 -24.53 5.66
N LEU A 12 -8.66 -24.22 4.55
CA LEU A 12 -8.02 -24.15 3.24
C LEU A 12 -7.03 -22.97 3.14
N TYR A 13 -7.34 -21.81 3.73
CA TYR A 13 -6.43 -20.67 3.84
C TYR A 13 -5.18 -20.98 4.67
N LEU A 14 -5.36 -21.66 5.80
CA LEU A 14 -4.26 -22.15 6.66
C LEU A 14 -3.36 -23.15 5.92
N LEU A 15 -3.93 -23.96 5.03
CA LEU A 15 -3.21 -24.94 4.22
C LEU A 15 -2.58 -24.34 2.95
N ALA A 16 -3.13 -23.27 2.38
CA ALA A 16 -2.74 -22.72 1.08
C ALA A 16 -1.92 -21.41 1.17
N GLU A 17 -2.21 -20.52 2.13
CA GLU A 17 -1.62 -19.18 2.23
C GLU A 17 -0.81 -18.95 3.53
N GLY A 18 -0.79 -19.92 4.45
CA GLY A 18 -0.15 -19.80 5.76
C GLY A 18 -1.07 -19.18 6.82
N GLN A 19 -0.66 -19.23 8.09
CA GLN A 19 -1.45 -18.63 9.17
C GLN A 19 -1.66 -17.12 8.94
N PRO A 20 -2.85 -16.57 9.25
CA PRO A 20 -3.06 -15.13 9.19
C PRO A 20 -2.00 -14.41 10.03
N PRO A 21 -1.51 -13.24 9.57
CA PRO A 21 -0.49 -12.50 10.26
C PRO A 21 -0.94 -12.16 11.69
N THR A 22 -0.14 -12.55 12.67
CA THR A 22 -0.42 -12.35 14.10
C THR A 22 0.15 -11.05 14.62
N ARG A 23 1.19 -10.51 13.96
CA ARG A 23 1.87 -9.28 14.38
C ARG A 23 1.56 -8.13 13.45
N LEU A 24 1.40 -6.94 14.02
CA LEU A 24 1.25 -5.67 13.27
C LEU A 24 2.30 -5.53 12.17
N ILE A 25 3.56 -5.84 12.46
CA ILE A 25 4.66 -5.71 11.50
C ILE A 25 4.49 -6.61 10.27
N ASP A 26 3.89 -7.79 10.41
CA ASP A 26 3.72 -8.71 9.29
C ASP A 26 2.68 -8.20 8.28
N VAL A 27 1.70 -7.44 8.77
CA VAL A 27 0.70 -6.77 7.95
C VAL A 27 1.31 -5.55 7.26
N ILE A 28 1.99 -4.68 8.01
CA ILE A 28 2.40 -3.38 7.47
C ILE A 28 3.71 -3.39 6.68
N LYS A 29 4.62 -4.34 6.93
CA LYS A 29 6.01 -4.29 6.41
C LYS A 29 6.08 -4.06 4.90
N LEU A 30 5.22 -4.75 4.15
CA LEU A 30 5.21 -4.69 2.70
C LEU A 30 4.53 -3.41 2.20
N PRO A 31 3.23 -3.14 2.48
CA PRO A 31 2.57 -1.95 1.94
C PRO A 31 3.19 -0.64 2.45
N VAL A 32 3.58 -0.56 3.73
CA VAL A 32 4.21 0.64 4.28
C VAL A 32 5.65 0.77 3.79
N GLY A 33 6.43 -0.31 3.77
CA GLY A 33 7.82 -0.29 3.29
C GLY A 33 7.93 0.16 1.84
N LEU A 34 7.03 -0.32 0.98
CA LEU A 34 6.98 0.08 -0.43
C LEU A 34 6.51 1.53 -0.63
N SER A 35 5.59 2.02 0.22
CA SER A 35 5.17 3.42 0.20
C SER A 35 6.33 4.36 0.59
N ILE A 36 7.13 3.97 1.59
CA ILE A 36 8.33 4.70 1.99
C ILE A 36 9.37 4.66 0.87
N LEU A 37 9.61 3.49 0.26
CA LEU A 37 10.52 3.36 -0.87
C LEU A 37 10.10 4.25 -2.05
N ALA A 38 8.80 4.31 -2.36
CA ALA A 38 8.25 5.20 -3.37
C ALA A 38 8.60 6.67 -3.05
N LEU A 39 8.32 7.12 -1.82
CA LEU A 39 8.63 8.49 -1.38
C LEU A 39 10.12 8.81 -1.51
N ILE A 40 11.01 7.87 -1.18
CA ILE A 40 12.47 8.04 -1.33
C ILE A 40 12.85 8.20 -2.81
N ILE A 41 12.39 7.30 -3.69
CA ILE A 41 12.69 7.37 -5.14
C ILE A 41 12.18 8.69 -5.72
N TRP A 42 10.98 9.10 -5.33
CA TRP A 42 10.37 10.34 -5.77
C TRP A 42 11.13 11.57 -5.27
N ALA A 43 11.53 11.60 -4.00
CA ALA A 43 12.32 12.69 -3.43
C ALA A 43 13.69 12.84 -4.10
N ILE A 44 14.37 11.71 -4.37
CA ILE A 44 15.62 11.70 -5.14
C ILE A 44 15.38 12.24 -6.55
N GLY A 45 14.34 11.78 -7.24
CA GLY A 45 13.97 12.27 -8.57
C GLY A 45 13.61 13.76 -8.61
N ALA A 46 12.99 14.28 -7.56
CA ALA A 46 12.65 15.69 -7.42
C ALA A 46 13.88 16.57 -7.08
N PHE A 47 14.83 16.07 -6.28
CA PHE A 47 16.05 16.79 -5.93
C PHE A 47 17.01 16.92 -7.12
N ILE A 48 17.14 15.86 -7.93
CA ILE A 48 18.07 15.80 -9.07
C ILE A 48 17.49 16.48 -10.33
N GLN A 49 16.29 17.08 -10.24
CA GLN A 49 15.52 17.60 -11.37
C GLN A 49 16.09 18.89 -12.01
N THR A 50 17.40 18.96 -12.23
CA THR A 50 18.10 19.98 -13.02
C THR A 50 18.24 19.59 -14.51
N LYS A 51 17.88 18.35 -14.90
CA LYS A 51 17.95 17.87 -16.30
C LYS A 51 16.70 17.11 -16.71
N SER A 52 16.25 17.29 -17.96
CA SER A 52 15.03 16.68 -18.52
C SER A 52 14.99 15.16 -18.42
N GLU A 53 16.15 14.50 -18.46
CA GLU A 53 16.31 13.03 -18.35
C GLU A 53 15.87 12.48 -16.97
N VAL A 54 15.89 13.31 -15.93
CA VAL A 54 15.57 12.92 -14.54
C VAL A 54 14.05 12.94 -14.29
N LYS A 55 13.25 13.50 -15.22
CA LYS A 55 11.79 13.42 -15.17
C LYS A 55 11.30 11.96 -15.15
N LEU A 56 12.04 11.01 -15.72
CA LEU A 56 11.64 9.59 -15.70
C LEU A 56 11.71 8.97 -14.29
N ILE A 57 12.74 9.31 -13.51
CA ILE A 57 13.02 8.71 -12.20
C ILE A 57 11.90 8.98 -11.19
N LYS A 58 11.36 10.21 -11.17
CA LYS A 58 10.21 10.53 -10.31
C LYS A 58 8.94 9.77 -10.68
N HIS A 59 8.78 9.32 -11.93
CA HIS A 59 7.65 8.50 -12.34
C HIS A 59 7.86 7.02 -12.02
N LEU A 60 9.11 6.54 -11.95
CA LEU A 60 9.40 5.18 -11.49
C LEU A 60 8.97 4.94 -10.05
N ALA A 61 8.88 5.99 -9.23
CA ALA A 61 8.33 5.91 -7.89
C ALA A 61 6.86 5.46 -7.82
N TRP A 62 6.10 5.58 -8.92
CA TRP A 62 4.73 5.05 -8.98
C TRP A 62 4.68 3.53 -8.93
N LEU A 63 5.69 2.82 -9.42
CA LEU A 63 5.69 1.35 -9.46
C LEU A 63 5.61 0.73 -8.05
N PRO A 64 6.51 1.03 -7.09
CA PRO A 64 6.39 0.51 -5.73
C PRO A 64 5.13 1.01 -5.03
N LEU A 65 4.66 2.23 -5.33
CA LEU A 65 3.46 2.80 -4.72
C LEU A 65 2.18 2.09 -5.16
N ILE A 66 2.05 1.74 -6.45
CA ILE A 66 0.94 0.96 -6.98
C ILE A 66 0.95 -0.43 -6.33
N PHE A 67 2.11 -1.06 -6.23
CA PHE A 67 2.25 -2.37 -5.59
C PHE A 67 1.89 -2.31 -4.08
N ALA A 68 2.30 -1.24 -3.39
CA ALA A 68 1.92 -0.96 -2.01
C ALA A 68 0.40 -0.83 -1.84
N PHE A 69 -0.26 -0.10 -2.74
CA PHE A 69 -1.69 0.11 -2.71
C PHE A 69 -2.45 -1.20 -2.89
N PHE A 70 -2.12 -2.00 -3.91
CA PHE A 70 -2.82 -3.27 -4.17
C PHE A 70 -2.58 -4.31 -3.08
N THR A 71 -1.37 -4.38 -2.52
CA THR A 71 -1.07 -5.29 -1.41
C THR A 71 -1.83 -4.90 -0.14
N GLY A 72 -1.84 -3.62 0.22
CA GLY A 72 -2.62 -3.10 1.34
C GLY A 72 -4.13 -3.26 1.17
N ALA A 73 -4.66 -2.97 -0.03
CA ALA A 73 -6.06 -3.12 -0.36
C ALA A 73 -6.52 -4.60 -0.35
N ARG A 74 -5.68 -5.52 -0.84
CA ARG A 74 -5.94 -6.97 -0.77
C ARG A 74 -6.04 -7.42 0.69
N GLN A 75 -5.04 -7.09 1.51
CA GLN A 75 -5.05 -7.47 2.93
C GLN A 75 -6.25 -6.90 3.68
N LEU A 76 -6.61 -5.63 3.42
CA LEU A 76 -7.79 -5.02 4.03
C LEU A 76 -9.08 -5.69 3.55
N LYS A 77 -9.20 -6.00 2.25
CA LYS A 77 -10.34 -6.74 1.69
C LYS A 77 -10.49 -8.10 2.37
N ASP A 78 -9.41 -8.85 2.49
CA ASP A 78 -9.43 -10.18 3.10
C ASP A 78 -9.86 -10.08 4.58
N PHE A 79 -9.35 -9.08 5.31
CA PHE A 79 -9.79 -8.78 6.68
C PHE A 79 -11.26 -8.38 6.83
N LEU A 80 -11.81 -7.62 5.88
CA LEU A 80 -13.20 -7.15 5.95
C LEU A 80 -14.21 -8.19 5.46
N THR A 81 -13.81 -9.08 4.55
CA THR A 81 -14.74 -9.98 3.85
C THR A 81 -14.66 -11.43 4.32
N ASP A 82 -13.55 -11.88 4.90
CA ASP A 82 -13.45 -13.21 5.49
C ASP A 82 -13.74 -13.17 7.00
N PRO A 83 -14.90 -13.67 7.46
CA PRO A 83 -15.28 -13.61 8.86
C PRO A 83 -14.37 -14.46 9.76
N VAL A 84 -13.74 -15.51 9.22
CA VAL A 84 -12.84 -16.37 10.01
C VAL A 84 -11.47 -15.73 10.13
N TYR A 85 -10.97 -15.11 9.05
CA TYR A 85 -9.76 -14.29 9.11
C TYR A 85 -9.92 -13.16 10.12
N LYS A 86 -11.06 -12.47 10.09
CA LYS A 86 -11.39 -11.40 11.04
C LYS A 86 -11.43 -11.91 12.48
N ALA A 87 -12.03 -13.08 12.72
CA ALA A 87 -12.06 -13.71 14.04
C ALA A 87 -10.64 -14.02 14.55
N PHE A 88 -9.78 -14.60 13.70
CA PHE A 88 -8.39 -14.92 14.06
C PHE A 88 -7.55 -13.67 14.36
N VAL A 89 -7.68 -12.62 13.56
CA VAL A 89 -6.98 -11.34 13.81
C VAL A 89 -7.52 -10.65 15.06
N SER A 90 -8.82 -10.78 15.35
CA SER A 90 -9.43 -10.18 16.54
C SER A 90 -8.94 -10.81 17.85
N THR A 91 -8.61 -12.10 17.84
CA THR A 91 -8.02 -12.79 18.99
C THR A 91 -6.58 -12.38 19.27
N GLU A 92 -5.83 -11.97 18.24
CA GLU A 92 -4.45 -11.47 18.35
C GLU A 92 -4.37 -9.99 18.81
N GLY A 93 -5.53 -9.31 18.91
CA GLY A 93 -5.67 -7.99 19.51
C GLY A 93 -5.72 -6.80 18.54
N GLY A 94 -6.09 -5.62 19.08
CA GLY A 94 -6.39 -4.42 18.28
C GLY A 94 -5.23 -3.86 17.44
N LYS A 95 -3.98 -4.20 17.76
CA LYS A 95 -2.78 -3.74 17.02
C LYS A 95 -2.72 -4.34 15.62
N THR A 96 -3.03 -5.62 15.47
CA THR A 96 -2.98 -6.30 14.16
C THR A 96 -4.15 -5.84 13.28
N THR A 97 -5.31 -5.56 13.87
CA THR A 97 -6.42 -4.87 13.20
C THR A 97 -6.00 -3.50 12.68
N MET A 98 -5.34 -2.68 13.51
CA MET A 98 -4.80 -1.38 13.09
C MET A 98 -3.79 -1.52 11.94
N GLY A 99 -2.99 -2.58 11.93
CA GLY A 99 -2.06 -2.88 10.84
C GLY A 99 -2.74 -2.99 9.46
N HIS A 100 -3.93 -3.60 9.39
CA HIS A 100 -4.67 -3.75 8.13
C HIS A 100 -5.17 -2.39 7.61
N TYR A 101 -5.65 -1.53 8.50
CA TYR A 101 -6.04 -0.16 8.14
C TYR A 101 -4.83 0.68 7.72
N MET A 102 -3.72 0.62 8.47
CA MET A 102 -2.49 1.33 8.12
C MET A 102 -1.92 0.86 6.78
N GLY A 103 -1.93 -0.44 6.51
CA GLY A 103 -1.48 -1.02 5.24
C GLY A 103 -2.25 -0.48 4.03
N ALA A 104 -3.52 -0.10 4.18
CA ALA A 104 -4.30 0.51 3.11
C ALA A 104 -4.17 2.03 3.05
N ILE A 105 -4.16 2.72 4.21
CA ILE A 105 -4.18 4.19 4.28
C ILE A 105 -2.83 4.79 3.88
N VAL A 106 -1.71 4.20 4.32
CA VAL A 106 -0.37 4.78 4.08
C VAL A 106 -0.04 4.90 2.57
N PRO A 107 -0.27 3.88 1.72
CA PRO A 107 -0.12 4.03 0.27
C PRO A 107 -1.01 5.11 -0.32
N MET A 108 -2.25 5.28 0.16
CA MET A 108 -3.15 6.33 -0.31
C MET A 108 -2.64 7.72 0.03
N LEU A 109 -2.14 7.92 1.26
CA LEU A 109 -1.53 9.17 1.68
C LEU A 109 -0.28 9.49 0.86
N ALA A 110 0.58 8.49 0.62
CA ALA A 110 1.76 8.66 -0.23
C ALA A 110 1.38 9.05 -1.67
N ALA A 111 0.34 8.45 -2.24
CA ALA A 111 -0.20 8.86 -3.55
C ALA A 111 -0.75 10.28 -3.54
N GLY A 112 -1.45 10.69 -2.49
CA GLY A 112 -1.92 12.07 -2.32
C GLY A 112 -0.77 13.08 -2.32
N ILE A 113 0.32 12.77 -1.62
CA ILE A 113 1.54 13.60 -1.60
C ILE A 113 2.14 13.71 -3.00
N PHE A 114 2.23 12.61 -3.74
CA PHE A 114 2.76 12.59 -5.11
C PHE A 114 1.93 13.46 -6.05
N LEU A 115 0.60 13.32 -6.01
CA LEU A 115 -0.31 14.08 -6.86
C LEU A 115 -0.25 15.58 -6.53
N TYR A 116 -0.28 15.93 -5.25
CA TYR A 116 -0.22 17.31 -4.80
C TYR A 116 1.08 18.00 -5.25
N TRP A 117 2.22 17.34 -5.09
CA TRP A 117 3.49 17.95 -5.43
C TRP A 117 3.73 18.01 -6.94
N ASN A 118 3.30 17.00 -7.71
CA ASN A 118 3.32 17.10 -9.17
C ASN A 118 2.46 18.27 -9.65
N TYR A 119 1.26 18.47 -9.07
CA TYR A 119 0.43 19.64 -9.37
C TYR A 119 1.14 20.97 -9.06
N ARG A 120 1.79 21.08 -7.89
CA ARG A 120 2.56 22.27 -7.50
C ARG A 120 3.73 22.56 -8.44
N LEU A 121 4.48 21.54 -8.84
CA LEU A 121 5.58 21.68 -9.81
C LEU A 121 5.07 22.15 -11.18
N THR A 122 3.97 21.57 -11.66
CA THR A 122 3.39 21.99 -12.95
C THR A 122 2.84 23.41 -12.91
N GLN A 123 2.23 23.85 -11.80
CA GLN A 123 1.81 25.25 -11.65
C GLN A 123 3.01 26.20 -11.67
N ALA A 124 4.10 25.88 -10.97
CA ALA A 124 5.30 26.71 -10.99
C ALA A 124 5.93 26.83 -12.39
N GLU A 125 5.93 25.73 -13.18
CA GLU A 125 6.38 25.76 -14.57
C GLU A 125 5.48 26.68 -15.43
N ARG A 126 4.14 26.61 -15.27
CA ARG A 126 3.19 27.49 -15.99
C ARG A 126 3.34 28.96 -15.63
N ASP A 127 3.37 29.28 -14.34
CA ASP A 127 3.54 30.65 -13.84
C ASP A 127 4.87 31.30 -14.28
N THR A 128 5.86 30.47 -14.63
CA THR A 128 7.14 30.95 -15.16
C THR A 128 7.04 31.25 -16.65
N LEU A 129 6.34 30.43 -17.42
CA LEU A 129 6.12 30.62 -18.86
C LEU A 129 5.24 31.84 -19.16
N ASP A 130 4.21 32.10 -18.36
CA ASP A 130 3.30 33.24 -18.56
C ASP A 130 3.96 34.61 -18.29
N ARG A 131 5.18 34.63 -17.71
CA ARG A 131 5.95 35.85 -17.45
C ARG A 131 6.88 36.25 -18.60
N PHE A 132 6.99 35.43 -19.65
CA PHE A 132 7.81 35.69 -20.84
C PHE A 132 6.94 35.82 -22.10
#